data_AF-A0A9N9IBF5-F1
#
_entry.id   AF-A0A9N9IBF5-F1
#
_cell.length_a   1.000
_cell.length_b   1.000
_cell.length_c   1.000
_cell.angle_alpha   90.00
_cell.angle_beta   90.00
_cell.angle_gamma   90.00
#
_symmetry.space_group_name_H-M   'P 1'
#
loop_
_entity.id
_entity.type
_entity.pdbx_description
1 polymer ?
#
loop_
_entity_poly.entity_id
_entity_poly.type
_entity_poly.pdbx_seq_one_letter_code
_entity_poly.pdbx_strand_id
1 'polypeptide(L)'
;ELEVDFNTWANGDKLFPLRDHYIYIEIRNNDVFRGPPNKTTNAKHPGPSEELHKRNLTAEINVTIRAGDGIFHEFYKRRKTCSAGFFVRSNKRIKSKKLGNYKTYVITERNYCFEGDATTKGKTFLHLPWNSNLPTYKTKSVGTMELPNFANPYNFAEIQMTSQSKIKRLPTIRDQLYQELRIHDTKKESETIPGGHICHSGFGTHVTCGYIIAFNGFYWDENKRISERLIITDMQTDKEDLGGPVFMYTTE
;
A
#
# COMPACT_ATOMS: atom_id res chain seq x y z
N GLU A 1 11.07 0.78 -5.97
CA GLU A 1 10.01 -0.04 -6.63
C GLU A 1 10.55 -1.43 -6.80
N LEU A 2 9.72 -2.44 -6.51
CA LEU A 2 10.12 -3.83 -6.69
C LEU A 2 9.85 -4.25 -8.14
N GLU A 3 10.86 -4.81 -8.80
CA GLU A 3 10.73 -5.34 -10.16
C GLU A 3 10.23 -6.79 -10.10
N VAL A 4 9.17 -7.10 -10.87
CA VAL A 4 8.50 -8.41 -10.84
C VAL A 4 8.38 -8.97 -12.25
N ASP A 5 8.79 -10.23 -12.44
CA ASP A 5 8.58 -11.00 -13.66
C ASP A 5 7.24 -11.74 -13.68
N PHE A 6 6.36 -11.34 -14.61
CA PHE A 6 5.01 -11.90 -14.76
C PHE A 6 4.94 -13.04 -15.80
N ASN A 7 6.02 -13.39 -16.51
CA ASN A 7 6.05 -14.49 -17.49
C ASN A 7 6.35 -15.85 -16.86
N THR A 8 7.18 -15.89 -15.82
CA THR A 8 7.43 -17.10 -15.03
C THR A 8 6.23 -17.52 -14.19
N TRP A 9 5.21 -16.66 -14.04
CA TRP A 9 3.96 -16.97 -13.35
C TRP A 9 3.03 -17.95 -14.07
N ALA A 10 3.07 -18.04 -15.40
CA ALA A 10 2.12 -18.86 -16.19
C ALA A 10 2.51 -20.34 -16.31
N ASN A 11 3.76 -20.70 -15.98
CA ASN A 11 4.24 -22.08 -15.93
C ASN A 11 4.44 -22.43 -14.46
N GLY A 12 3.61 -23.32 -13.91
CA GLY A 12 3.45 -23.60 -12.48
C GLY A 12 4.71 -23.99 -11.67
N ASP A 13 5.89 -24.08 -12.29
CA ASP A 13 7.09 -24.68 -11.70
C ASP A 13 8.25 -23.71 -11.44
N LYS A 14 8.13 -22.40 -11.73
CA LYS A 14 9.16 -21.39 -11.39
C LYS A 14 8.56 -20.12 -10.80
N LEU A 15 8.10 -20.23 -9.56
CA LEU A 15 7.34 -19.22 -8.83
C LEU A 15 8.30 -18.25 -8.10
N PHE A 16 8.42 -17.01 -8.58
CA PHE A 16 9.23 -15.93 -7.96
C PHE A 16 8.36 -14.99 -7.10
N PRO A 17 8.95 -14.11 -6.27
CA PRO A 17 9.33 -14.35 -4.89
C PRO A 17 8.26 -13.97 -3.85
N LEU A 18 7.41 -12.95 -4.07
CA LEU A 18 6.55 -12.35 -3.02
C LEU A 18 5.60 -13.30 -2.26
N ARG A 19 5.45 -14.55 -2.71
CA ARG A 19 4.65 -15.62 -2.12
C ARG A 19 5.05 -15.94 -0.69
N ASP A 20 6.35 -15.83 -0.44
CA ASP A 20 6.95 -16.12 0.86
C ASP A 20 7.80 -14.94 1.30
N HIS A 21 7.69 -13.72 0.73
CA HIS A 21 8.65 -12.65 1.05
C HIS A 21 8.06 -11.52 1.86
N TYR A 22 8.69 -11.23 3.00
CA TYR A 22 8.61 -9.98 3.73
C TYR A 22 9.42 -8.90 3.02
N ILE A 23 9.16 -7.64 3.37
CA ILE A 23 9.91 -6.52 2.81
C ILE A 23 10.57 -5.76 3.95
N TYR A 24 11.88 -5.60 3.86
CA TYR A 24 12.67 -4.84 4.81
C TYR A 24 12.70 -3.37 4.49
N ILE A 25 12.70 -2.60 5.57
CA ILE A 25 12.87 -1.15 5.52
C ILE A 25 14.10 -0.81 6.32
N GLU A 26 15.06 -0.18 5.67
CA GLU A 26 16.20 0.44 6.33
C GLU A 26 15.77 1.79 6.90
N ILE A 27 15.88 1.94 8.24
CA ILE A 27 15.86 3.27 8.87
C ILE A 27 17.32 3.65 9.09
N ARG A 28 17.93 4.36 8.15
CA ARG A 28 19.21 5.02 8.45
C ARG A 28 18.94 6.10 9.47
N ASN A 29 19.69 6.10 10.58
CA ASN A 29 19.64 7.17 11.59
C ASN A 29 19.82 8.59 11.00
N ASN A 30 20.41 8.71 9.81
CA ASN A 30 20.63 9.97 9.09
C ASN A 30 19.57 10.31 8.02
N ASP A 31 18.64 9.41 7.69
CA ASP A 31 17.48 9.70 6.81
C ASP A 31 16.24 10.14 7.61
N VAL A 32 16.37 10.24 8.94
CA VAL A 32 15.32 10.72 9.84
C VAL A 32 15.20 12.23 9.71
N PHE A 33 14.37 12.71 8.80
CA PHE A 33 13.78 14.04 8.94
C PHE A 33 12.82 14.00 10.14
N ARG A 34 13.37 14.19 11.33
CA ARG A 34 12.57 14.62 12.48
C ARG A 34 12.04 15.99 12.10
N GLY A 35 10.78 16.05 11.66
CA GLY A 35 10.05 17.31 11.61
C GLY A 35 10.23 18.01 12.96
N PRO A 36 10.44 19.33 12.99
CA PRO A 36 10.67 20.04 14.24
C PRO A 36 9.53 19.71 15.22
N PRO A 37 9.83 19.45 16.50
CA PRO A 37 8.79 19.26 17.50
C PRO A 37 7.88 20.50 17.45
N ASN A 38 6.56 20.27 17.39
CA ASN A 38 5.58 21.34 17.53
C ASN A 38 5.82 22.04 18.86
N LYS A 39 6.58 23.14 18.83
CA LYS A 39 6.69 24.05 19.97
C LYS A 39 5.35 24.74 20.12
N THR A 40 4.54 24.24 21.04
CA THR A 40 3.57 25.06 21.76
C THR A 40 4.34 26.10 22.56
N THR A 41 4.60 27.25 21.96
CA THR A 41 5.00 28.44 22.70
C THR A 41 4.13 29.61 22.31
N ASN A 42 3.30 30.00 23.28
CA ASN A 42 2.51 31.22 23.34
C ASN A 42 3.34 32.45 22.93
N ALA A 43 3.14 32.94 21.71
CA ALA A 43 3.61 34.26 21.30
C ALA A 43 2.39 35.18 21.15
N LYS A 44 2.39 36.27 21.93
CA LYS A 44 1.39 37.34 21.93
C LYS A 44 1.13 37.86 20.53
N HIS A 45 -0.14 38.03 20.20
CA HIS A 45 -0.63 38.77 19.03
C HIS A 45 0.01 40.16 18.90
N PRO A 46 0.38 40.54 17.67
CA PRO A 46 0.12 41.87 17.14
C PRO A 46 -1.06 41.81 16.16
N GLY A 47 -2.02 42.72 16.33
CA GLY A 47 -3.07 42.99 15.36
C GLY A 47 -2.57 43.83 14.17
N PRO A 48 -3.46 44.33 13.31
CA PRO A 48 -3.65 43.74 11.99
C PRO A 48 -3.28 44.71 10.85
N SER A 49 -2.51 44.25 9.87
CA SER A 49 -2.62 44.65 8.45
C SER A 49 -1.55 43.95 7.62
N GLU A 50 -1.83 42.77 7.13
CA GLU A 50 -1.27 42.36 5.84
C GLU A 50 -2.41 41.77 5.04
N GLU A 51 -2.72 42.43 3.92
CA GLU A 51 -3.55 41.88 2.88
C GLU A 51 -3.03 40.49 2.53
N LEU A 52 -3.67 39.46 3.08
CA LEU A 52 -3.63 38.11 2.56
C LEU A 52 -4.14 38.19 1.13
N HIS A 53 -3.21 38.44 0.21
CA HIS A 53 -3.39 38.13 -1.19
C HIS A 53 -3.94 36.71 -1.22
N LYS A 54 -5.23 36.59 -1.56
CA LYS A 54 -5.84 35.33 -1.96
C LYS A 54 -4.99 34.81 -3.11
N ARG A 55 -3.96 34.03 -2.80
CA ARG A 55 -3.29 33.20 -3.78
C ARG A 55 -4.42 32.36 -4.36
N ASN A 56 -4.71 32.58 -5.64
CA ASN A 56 -5.50 31.65 -6.43
C ASN A 56 -4.80 30.29 -6.33
N LEU A 57 -5.20 29.49 -5.35
CA LEU A 57 -4.79 28.11 -5.13
C LEU A 57 -5.54 27.24 -6.15
N THR A 58 -5.34 27.54 -7.43
CA THR A 58 -5.55 26.61 -8.55
C THR A 58 -4.32 25.74 -8.78
N ALA A 59 -3.31 25.81 -7.90
CA ALA A 59 -2.24 24.84 -7.85
C ALA A 59 -2.85 23.46 -7.56
N GLU A 60 -2.84 22.61 -8.58
CA GLU A 60 -3.22 21.21 -8.46
C GLU A 60 -2.38 20.58 -7.35
N ILE A 61 -3.01 20.28 -6.20
CA ILE A 61 -2.32 19.64 -5.08
C ILE A 61 -1.75 18.33 -5.61
N ASN A 62 -0.42 18.23 -5.61
CA ASN A 62 0.31 17.02 -5.97
C ASN A 62 0.04 15.95 -4.90
N VAL A 63 -1.08 15.25 -5.04
CA VAL A 63 -1.43 14.13 -4.17
C VAL A 63 -0.42 13.01 -4.39
N THR A 64 0.09 12.45 -3.31
CA THR A 64 1.02 11.32 -3.31
C THR A 64 0.36 10.11 -2.66
N ILE A 65 0.52 8.93 -3.25
CA ILE A 65 0.14 7.65 -2.65
C ILE A 65 1.38 6.90 -2.17
N ARG A 66 1.27 6.31 -0.98
CA ARG A 66 2.28 5.47 -0.32
C ARG A 66 1.68 4.11 0.05
N ALA A 67 2.53 3.12 0.31
CA ALA A 67 2.06 1.86 0.88
C ALA A 67 1.54 2.12 2.30
N GLY A 68 0.43 1.51 2.68
CA GLY A 68 -0.34 1.78 3.90
C GLY A 68 -1.43 2.84 3.75
N ASP A 69 -1.42 3.64 2.67
CA ASP A 69 -2.55 4.56 2.40
C ASP A 69 -3.85 3.81 2.13
N GLY A 70 -4.97 4.46 2.41
CA GLY A 70 -6.28 3.94 2.05
C GLY A 70 -6.53 3.99 0.55
N ILE A 71 -7.22 2.97 0.08
CA ILE A 71 -7.78 2.86 -1.26
C ILE A 71 -9.19 2.32 -1.16
N PHE A 72 -10.08 2.82 -2.01
CA PHE A 72 -11.44 2.30 -2.08
C PHE A 72 -11.98 2.38 -3.50
N HIS A 73 -13.01 1.59 -3.75
CA HIS A 73 -13.65 1.51 -5.05
C HIS A 73 -14.82 2.52 -5.16
N GLU A 74 -14.86 3.27 -6.27
CA GLU A 74 -15.81 4.37 -6.50
C GLU A 74 -17.29 3.97 -6.38
N PHE A 75 -17.67 2.76 -6.83
CA PHE A 75 -19.09 2.36 -6.92
C PHE A 75 -19.62 1.56 -5.72
N TYR A 76 -18.89 1.49 -4.60
CA TYR A 76 -19.37 0.72 -3.45
C TYR A 76 -20.31 1.54 -2.56
N LYS A 77 -21.60 1.15 -2.45
CA LYS A 77 -22.60 1.80 -1.58
C LYS A 77 -22.19 1.85 -0.10
N ARG A 78 -21.37 0.88 0.34
CA ARG A 78 -20.79 0.80 1.70
C ARG A 78 -19.29 1.12 1.76
N ARG A 79 -18.73 1.78 0.72
CA ARG A 79 -17.32 2.24 0.62
C ARG A 79 -16.35 1.37 1.42
N LYS A 80 -16.17 0.12 0.98
CA LYS A 80 -15.15 -0.74 1.57
C LYS A 80 -13.78 -0.12 1.29
N THR A 81 -13.13 0.29 2.36
CA THR A 81 -11.76 0.81 2.32
C THR A 81 -10.81 -0.35 2.58
N CYS A 82 -9.69 -0.32 1.89
CA CYS A 82 -8.55 -1.19 2.11
C CYS A 82 -7.28 -0.36 2.10
N SER A 83 -6.14 -1.01 2.30
CA SER A 83 -4.84 -0.38 2.26
C SER A 83 -4.10 -0.71 0.97
N ALA A 84 -3.37 0.27 0.46
CA ALA A 84 -2.42 0.12 -0.61
C ALA A 84 -1.23 -0.69 -0.08
N GLY A 85 -0.95 -1.83 -0.68
CA GLY A 85 0.24 -2.61 -0.41
C GLY A 85 1.45 -2.03 -1.14
N PHE A 86 2.31 -2.91 -1.64
CA PHE A 86 3.53 -2.51 -2.31
C PHE A 86 3.31 -2.06 -3.75
N PHE A 87 4.13 -1.09 -4.18
CA PHE A 87 4.25 -0.73 -5.58
C PHE A 87 5.20 -1.69 -6.29
N VAL A 88 4.69 -2.37 -7.31
CA VAL A 88 5.46 -3.30 -8.13
C VAL A 88 5.47 -2.85 -9.58
N ARG A 89 6.55 -3.19 -10.28
CA ARG A 89 6.74 -2.87 -11.69
C ARG A 89 6.89 -4.16 -12.49
N SER A 90 6.16 -4.28 -13.59
CA SER A 90 6.36 -5.37 -14.54
C SER A 90 7.75 -5.31 -15.14
N ASN A 91 8.40 -6.46 -15.27
CA ASN A 91 9.64 -6.61 -16.03
C ASN A 91 9.41 -6.57 -17.55
N LYS A 92 8.17 -6.77 -18.01
CA LYS A 92 7.83 -6.76 -19.43
C LYS A 92 7.78 -5.33 -19.93
N ARG A 93 8.67 -5.02 -20.86
CA ARG A 93 8.53 -3.80 -21.67
C ARG A 93 7.26 -3.90 -22.50
N ILE A 94 6.41 -2.89 -22.42
CA ILE A 94 5.28 -2.75 -23.33
C ILE A 94 5.89 -2.57 -24.73
N LYS A 95 5.57 -3.47 -25.68
CA LYS A 95 6.11 -3.46 -27.06
C LYS A 95 5.69 -2.24 -27.89
N SER A 96 5.12 -1.19 -27.28
CA SER A 96 4.82 0.06 -27.98
C SER A 96 6.13 0.78 -28.32
N LYS A 97 6.25 1.25 -29.56
CA LYS A 97 7.45 1.88 -30.17
C LYS A 97 7.98 3.16 -29.50
N LYS A 98 7.54 3.50 -28.29
CA LYS A 98 8.13 4.57 -27.46
C LYS A 98 8.86 3.93 -26.29
N LEU A 99 10.17 4.19 -26.26
CA LEU A 99 11.16 3.87 -25.24
C LEU A 99 10.54 3.70 -23.82
N GLY A 100 10.72 2.53 -23.20
CA GLY A 100 10.87 2.41 -21.75
C GLY A 100 9.64 2.33 -20.84
N ASN A 101 8.42 2.07 -21.34
CA ASN A 101 7.26 2.02 -20.45
C ASN A 101 7.00 0.61 -19.88
N TYR A 102 7.28 0.45 -18.59
CA TYR A 102 6.89 -0.71 -17.79
C TYR A 102 5.51 -0.47 -17.17
N LYS A 103 4.69 -1.52 -17.02
CA LYS A 103 3.45 -1.40 -16.23
C LYS A 103 3.79 -1.31 -14.74
N THR A 104 3.04 -0.48 -14.03
CA THR A 104 3.14 -0.30 -12.58
C THR A 104 1.85 -0.75 -11.94
N TYR A 105 1.96 -1.38 -10.78
CA TYR A 105 0.83 -1.85 -9.99
C TYR A 105 0.97 -1.45 -8.53
N VAL A 106 -0.18 -1.30 -7.87
CA VAL A 106 -0.31 -1.38 -6.42
C VAL A 106 -0.93 -2.73 -6.10
N ILE A 107 -0.29 -3.48 -5.21
CA ILE A 107 -0.84 -4.74 -4.69
C ILE A 107 -1.78 -4.42 -3.53
N THR A 108 -2.87 -5.17 -3.38
CA THR A 108 -3.76 -5.11 -2.20
C THR A 108 -4.47 -6.46 -2.01
N GLU A 109 -5.32 -6.59 -1.00
CA GLU A 109 -6.05 -7.82 -0.67
C GLU A 109 -7.25 -8.02 -1.60
N ARG A 110 -7.51 -9.24 -2.09
CA ARG A 110 -8.52 -9.49 -3.13
C ARG A 110 -9.94 -9.64 -2.59
N ASN A 111 -10.11 -10.39 -1.53
CA ASN A 111 -11.41 -10.96 -1.20
C ASN A 111 -12.35 -9.97 -0.52
N TYR A 112 -11.83 -9.13 0.36
CA TYR A 112 -12.55 -8.07 1.05
C TYR A 112 -12.61 -6.78 0.22
N CYS A 113 -11.48 -6.35 -0.35
CA CYS A 113 -11.41 -5.06 -1.05
C CYS A 113 -12.24 -5.02 -2.34
N PHE A 114 -12.60 -6.18 -2.89
CA PHE A 114 -13.23 -6.30 -4.20
C PHE A 114 -14.50 -7.15 -4.21
N GLU A 115 -14.96 -7.62 -3.05
CA GLU A 115 -15.99 -8.67 -2.85
C GLU A 115 -16.98 -8.83 -4.03
N GLY A 116 -16.87 -9.98 -4.70
CA GLY A 116 -18.03 -10.70 -5.21
C GLY A 116 -18.45 -10.49 -6.66
N ASP A 117 -17.77 -9.69 -7.47
CA ASP A 117 -18.23 -9.51 -8.85
C ASP A 117 -17.12 -9.78 -9.88
N ALA A 118 -17.28 -10.83 -10.67
CA ALA A 118 -16.43 -11.13 -11.83
C ALA A 118 -16.44 -9.98 -12.87
N THR A 119 -17.38 -9.05 -12.75
CA THR A 119 -17.46 -7.79 -13.52
C THR A 119 -16.51 -6.70 -13.03
N THR A 120 -15.67 -6.98 -12.02
CA THR A 120 -14.84 -5.93 -11.42
C THR A 120 -13.65 -5.48 -12.26
N LYS A 121 -13.30 -6.17 -13.35
CA LYS A 121 -12.24 -5.75 -14.27
C LYS A 121 -12.50 -4.33 -14.81
N GLY A 122 -11.52 -3.44 -14.69
CA GLY A 122 -11.62 -2.05 -15.15
C GLY A 122 -12.22 -1.07 -14.14
N LYS A 123 -12.62 -1.54 -12.95
CA LYS A 123 -13.08 -0.67 -11.86
C LYS A 123 -11.98 0.26 -11.35
N THR A 124 -12.32 1.54 -11.14
CA THR A 124 -11.39 2.58 -10.70
C THR A 124 -11.26 2.63 -9.19
N PHE A 125 -10.01 2.64 -8.72
CA PHE A 125 -9.65 2.81 -7.33
C PHE A 125 -9.26 4.25 -7.04
N LEU A 126 -9.72 4.74 -5.91
CA LEU A 126 -9.52 6.09 -5.44
C LEU A 126 -8.64 6.09 -4.20
N HIS A 127 -7.73 7.06 -4.12
CA HIS A 127 -6.84 7.26 -2.98
C HIS A 127 -7.55 7.91 -1.81
N LEU A 128 -7.19 7.48 -0.60
CA LEU A 128 -7.67 8.01 0.68
C LEU A 128 -6.52 8.02 1.70
N PRO A 129 -5.88 9.17 2.00
CA PRO A 129 -4.78 9.22 2.95
C PRO A 129 -5.29 9.03 4.38
N TRP A 130 -4.43 8.57 5.29
CA TRP A 130 -4.77 8.47 6.71
C TRP A 130 -5.41 9.73 7.27
N ASN A 131 -6.34 9.55 8.22
CA ASN A 131 -7.08 10.61 8.90
C ASN A 131 -7.88 11.52 7.96
N SER A 132 -8.12 11.10 6.71
CA SER A 132 -8.96 11.88 5.81
C SER A 132 -10.42 11.63 6.10
N ASN A 133 -11.15 12.74 6.26
CA ASN A 133 -12.59 12.69 6.40
C ASN A 133 -13.22 12.87 5.01
N LEU A 134 -13.93 11.85 4.54
CA LEU A 134 -14.88 12.03 3.46
C LEU A 134 -16.12 12.78 3.99
N PRO A 135 -16.73 13.71 3.23
CA PRO A 135 -16.51 13.99 1.80
C PRO A 135 -15.49 15.12 1.52
N THR A 136 -14.89 15.72 2.55
CA THR A 136 -13.99 16.89 2.40
C THR A 136 -12.74 16.59 1.58
N TYR A 137 -12.26 15.35 1.60
CA TYR A 137 -11.12 14.94 0.79
C TYR A 137 -11.51 14.74 -0.69
N LYS A 138 -10.89 15.53 -1.59
CA LYS A 138 -11.02 15.35 -3.04
C LYS A 138 -10.16 14.17 -3.50
N THR A 139 -10.79 13.01 -3.60
CA THR A 139 -10.15 11.76 -3.96
C THR A 139 -9.56 11.81 -5.37
N LYS A 140 -8.43 11.14 -5.57
CA LYS A 140 -7.75 11.02 -6.87
C LYS A 140 -7.72 9.57 -7.31
N SER A 141 -7.85 9.34 -8.61
CA SER A 141 -7.72 7.99 -9.18
C SER A 141 -6.29 7.49 -9.01
N VAL A 142 -6.18 6.28 -8.44
CA VAL A 142 -4.95 5.50 -8.32
C VAL A 142 -4.72 4.71 -9.60
N GLY A 143 -5.77 4.08 -10.10
CA GLY A 143 -5.69 3.18 -11.24
C GLY A 143 -6.93 2.31 -11.38
N THR A 144 -6.81 1.31 -12.25
CA THR A 144 -7.87 0.34 -12.50
C THR A 144 -7.40 -1.05 -12.14
N MET A 145 -8.30 -1.86 -11.59
CA MET A 145 -7.97 -3.24 -11.29
C MET A 145 -7.65 -4.04 -12.55
N GLU A 146 -6.53 -4.75 -12.51
CA GLU A 146 -6.25 -5.92 -13.34
C GLU A 146 -6.39 -7.16 -12.45
N LEU A 147 -7.36 -8.02 -12.73
CA LEU A 147 -7.43 -9.30 -12.02
C LEU A 147 -6.30 -10.20 -12.55
N PRO A 148 -5.40 -10.70 -11.69
CA PRO A 148 -4.44 -11.69 -12.13
C PRO A 148 -5.20 -12.94 -12.62
N ASN A 149 -4.67 -13.62 -13.63
CA ASN A 149 -5.25 -14.85 -14.21
C ASN A 149 -5.23 -16.05 -13.25
N PHE A 150 -4.91 -15.85 -11.97
CA PHE A 150 -4.80 -16.92 -10.98
C PHE A 150 -6.00 -16.89 -10.02
N ALA A 151 -6.72 -18.00 -9.99
CA ALA A 151 -7.71 -18.32 -8.96
C ALA A 151 -7.01 -18.85 -7.69
N ASN A 152 -7.76 -18.91 -6.58
CA ASN A 152 -7.43 -19.50 -5.28
C ASN A 152 -6.22 -20.48 -5.25
N PRO A 153 -5.39 -20.44 -4.18
CA PRO A 153 -5.74 -19.98 -2.83
C PRO A 153 -5.18 -18.60 -2.42
N TYR A 154 -4.63 -17.81 -3.34
CA TYR A 154 -3.95 -16.56 -2.95
C TYR A 154 -4.88 -15.35 -2.91
N ASN A 155 -4.76 -14.57 -1.83
CA ASN A 155 -5.64 -13.45 -1.54
C ASN A 155 -5.02 -12.07 -1.82
N PHE A 156 -4.59 -11.84 -3.07
CA PHE A 156 -4.11 -10.53 -3.51
C PHE A 156 -4.67 -10.13 -4.88
N ALA A 157 -4.69 -8.83 -5.16
CA ALA A 157 -5.10 -8.24 -6.42
C ALA A 157 -4.17 -7.11 -6.84
N GLU A 158 -4.26 -6.74 -8.12
CA GLU A 158 -3.39 -5.74 -8.73
C GLU A 158 -4.22 -4.56 -9.23
N ILE A 159 -3.81 -3.35 -8.86
CA ILE A 159 -4.36 -2.11 -9.39
C ILE A 159 -3.33 -1.53 -10.33
N GLN A 160 -3.58 -1.61 -11.63
CA GLN A 160 -2.71 -1.02 -12.63
C GLN A 160 -2.79 0.50 -12.54
N MET A 161 -1.66 1.12 -12.21
CA MET A 161 -1.51 2.56 -12.25
C MET A 161 -1.35 3.01 -13.70
N THR A 162 -2.16 3.98 -14.13
CA THR A 162 -2.08 4.54 -15.48
C THR A 162 -1.37 5.89 -15.45
N SER A 163 -0.78 6.31 -16.56
CA SER A 163 -0.21 7.66 -16.70
C SER A 163 -1.26 8.78 -16.59
N GLN A 164 -2.54 8.42 -16.68
CA GLN A 164 -3.67 9.31 -16.44
C GLN A 164 -3.99 9.49 -14.95
N SER A 165 -3.46 8.62 -14.08
CA SER A 165 -3.54 8.82 -12.64
C SER A 165 -2.77 10.11 -12.28
N LYS A 166 -3.50 11.11 -11.80
CA LYS A 166 -2.92 12.41 -11.36
C LYS A 166 -2.28 12.31 -9.98
N ILE A 167 -1.95 11.10 -9.54
CA ILE A 167 -1.38 10.83 -8.23
C ILE A 167 0.08 10.44 -8.40
N LYS A 168 0.96 11.09 -7.64
CA LYS A 168 2.36 10.72 -7.59
C LYS A 168 2.47 9.45 -6.76
N ARG A 169 3.10 8.42 -7.31
CA ARG A 169 3.47 7.23 -6.54
C ARG A 169 4.78 7.46 -5.81
N LEU A 170 4.83 7.08 -4.54
CA LEU A 170 6.06 7.09 -3.76
C LEU A 170 6.26 5.69 -3.15
N PRO A 171 7.31 4.95 -3.57
CA PRO A 171 7.54 3.57 -3.17
C PRO A 171 8.14 3.50 -1.75
N THR A 172 7.41 4.04 -0.79
CA THR A 172 7.72 4.09 0.63
C THR A 172 6.52 3.58 1.42
N ILE A 173 6.77 3.04 2.60
CA ILE A 173 5.70 2.71 3.54
C ILE A 173 5.35 3.94 4.36
N ARG A 174 4.06 4.15 4.57
CA ARG A 174 3.54 5.23 5.40
C ARG A 174 3.67 4.84 6.86
N ASP A 175 4.11 5.81 7.65
CA ASP A 175 4.35 5.66 9.08
C ASP A 175 3.92 6.94 9.79
N GLN A 176 3.58 6.85 11.07
CA GLN A 176 3.17 8.02 11.87
C GLN A 176 4.36 8.80 12.42
N LEU A 177 5.44 8.09 12.77
CA LEU A 177 6.65 8.58 13.39
C LEU A 177 7.66 9.05 12.34
N TYR A 178 7.72 8.37 11.21
CA TYR A 178 8.67 8.64 10.13
C TYR A 178 7.96 9.24 8.92
N GLN A 179 8.56 10.30 8.37
CA GLN A 179 8.00 10.98 7.19
C GLN A 179 7.86 10.01 6.01
N GLU A 180 8.84 9.12 5.83
CA GLU A 180 8.92 8.12 4.76
C GLU A 180 9.74 6.90 5.22
N LEU A 181 9.17 5.70 5.14
CA LEU A 181 9.92 4.46 5.33
C LEU A 181 10.37 3.91 3.98
N ARG A 182 11.67 3.92 3.73
CA ARG A 182 12.26 3.46 2.46
C ARG A 182 12.44 1.94 2.46
N ILE A 183 11.91 1.30 1.43
CA ILE A 183 12.07 -0.14 1.22
C ILE A 183 13.49 -0.42 0.72
N HIS A 184 14.22 -1.29 1.42
CA HIS A 184 15.58 -1.67 1.08
C HIS A 184 15.62 -2.99 0.31
N ASP A 185 14.99 -4.02 0.85
CA ASP A 185 15.06 -5.37 0.27
C ASP A 185 13.81 -6.20 0.61
N THR A 186 13.76 -7.44 0.14
CA THR A 186 12.74 -8.44 0.45
C THR A 186 13.39 -9.69 1.02
N LYS A 187 12.72 -10.39 1.94
CA LYS A 187 13.25 -11.56 2.64
C LYS A 187 12.27 -12.70 2.65
N LYS A 188 12.76 -13.92 2.43
CA LYS A 188 11.92 -15.12 2.43
C LYS A 188 11.40 -15.49 3.82
N GLU A 189 10.29 -16.22 3.81
CA GLU A 189 9.67 -16.88 4.95
C GLU A 189 10.68 -17.80 5.59
N SER A 190 11.37 -18.58 4.75
CA SER A 190 12.44 -19.51 5.15
C SER A 190 13.61 -18.84 5.88
N GLU A 191 13.78 -17.53 5.72
CA GLU A 191 14.85 -16.79 6.36
C GLU A 191 14.35 -16.12 7.67
N THR A 192 13.05 -16.15 7.92
CA THR A 192 12.38 -15.54 9.07
C THR A 192 12.00 -16.62 10.09
N ILE A 193 11.97 -16.28 11.38
CA ILE A 193 11.72 -17.24 12.47
C ILE A 193 10.45 -16.86 13.25
N PRO A 194 9.74 -17.84 13.84
CA PRO A 194 8.74 -17.55 14.85
C PRO A 194 9.38 -16.74 15.99
N GLY A 195 8.65 -15.77 16.52
CA GLY A 195 9.15 -14.77 17.47
C GLY A 195 9.87 -13.58 16.81
N GLY A 196 10.00 -13.54 15.49
CA GLY A 196 10.52 -12.37 14.78
C GLY A 196 9.59 -11.16 14.91
N HIS A 197 10.15 -9.99 15.24
CA HIS A 197 9.40 -8.74 15.32
C HIS A 197 9.03 -8.25 13.91
N ILE A 198 7.76 -7.93 13.72
CA ILE A 198 7.21 -7.54 12.43
C ILE A 198 6.20 -6.42 12.63
N CYS A 199 6.06 -5.57 11.63
CA CYS A 199 5.12 -4.46 11.61
C CYS A 199 4.25 -4.52 10.37
N HIS A 200 3.08 -3.91 10.48
CA HIS A 200 2.13 -3.71 9.41
C HIS A 200 1.78 -2.23 9.36
N SER A 201 1.53 -1.70 8.15
CA SER A 201 1.02 -0.34 7.97
C SER A 201 -0.26 -0.40 7.17
N GLY A 202 -1.35 0.11 7.73
CA GLY A 202 -2.65 0.19 7.05
C GLY A 202 -3.41 1.47 7.35
N PHE A 203 -4.55 1.61 6.70
CA PHE A 203 -5.37 2.81 6.73
C PHE A 203 -6.09 3.01 8.07
N GLY A 204 -6.58 1.92 8.67
CA GLY A 204 -7.41 1.95 9.87
C GLY A 204 -6.58 2.07 11.14
N THR A 205 -5.67 1.12 11.38
CA THR A 205 -4.84 1.11 12.59
C THR A 205 -3.51 1.85 12.45
N HIS A 206 -3.20 2.36 11.25
CA HIS A 206 -1.88 2.93 10.94
C HIS A 206 -0.77 1.88 11.12
N VAL A 207 0.35 2.21 11.77
CA VAL A 207 1.42 1.24 12.01
C VAL A 207 1.16 0.50 13.30
N THR A 208 1.07 -0.83 13.20
CA THR A 208 1.04 -1.74 14.35
C THR A 208 2.18 -2.75 14.22
N CYS A 209 2.69 -3.22 15.35
CA CYS A 209 3.78 -4.19 15.37
C CYS A 209 3.47 -5.31 16.37
N GLY A 210 4.14 -6.43 16.19
CA GLY A 210 3.97 -7.65 16.95
C GLY A 210 5.00 -8.69 16.54
N TYR A 211 4.67 -9.95 16.75
CA TYR A 211 5.56 -11.08 16.55
C TYR A 211 4.91 -12.14 15.67
N ILE A 212 5.75 -12.81 14.89
CA ILE A 212 5.34 -13.97 14.12
C ILE A 212 5.08 -15.13 15.07
N ILE A 213 3.85 -15.65 15.09
CA ILE A 213 3.45 -16.80 15.90
C ILE A 213 3.74 -18.09 15.13
N ALA A 214 3.35 -18.12 13.85
CA ALA A 214 3.42 -19.31 13.02
C ALA A 214 3.45 -18.98 11.54
N PHE A 215 3.79 -19.99 10.75
CA PHE A 215 3.84 -19.96 9.29
C PHE A 215 2.92 -21.03 8.70
N ASN A 216 2.66 -20.95 7.40
CA ASN A 216 1.83 -21.93 6.69
C ASN A 216 0.41 -22.10 7.26
N GLY A 217 -0.15 -21.01 7.79
CA GLY A 217 -1.52 -20.95 8.26
C GLY A 217 -2.54 -21.02 7.13
N PHE A 218 -3.77 -21.38 7.48
CA PHE A 218 -4.92 -21.37 6.58
C PHE A 218 -6.04 -20.52 7.20
N TYR A 219 -6.79 -19.83 6.36
CA TYR A 219 -7.96 -19.07 6.74
C TYR A 219 -9.13 -19.43 5.84
N TRP A 220 -10.28 -19.64 6.46
CA TRP A 220 -11.53 -19.96 5.79
C TRP A 220 -12.51 -18.82 6.08
N ASP A 221 -12.96 -18.14 5.03
CA ASP A 221 -13.91 -17.02 5.18
C ASP A 221 -15.39 -17.45 5.11
N GLU A 222 -16.30 -16.54 5.44
CA GLU A 222 -17.75 -16.79 5.43
C GLU A 222 -18.28 -17.26 4.06
N ASN A 223 -17.57 -16.92 2.97
CA ASN A 223 -17.89 -17.29 1.60
C ASN A 223 -17.24 -18.60 1.16
N LYS A 224 -16.65 -19.37 2.09
CA LYS A 224 -15.93 -20.62 1.83
C LYS A 224 -14.73 -20.48 0.90
N ARG A 225 -14.14 -19.28 0.85
CA ARG A 225 -12.86 -19.07 0.19
C ARG A 225 -11.75 -19.45 1.16
N ILE A 226 -10.79 -20.21 0.65
CA ILE A 226 -9.63 -20.66 1.40
C ILE A 226 -8.45 -19.78 1.01
N SER A 227 -7.79 -19.24 2.02
CA SER A 227 -6.46 -18.64 1.90
C SER A 227 -5.46 -19.55 2.60
N GLU A 228 -4.37 -19.88 1.93
CA GLU A 228 -3.33 -20.78 2.43
C GLU A 228 -1.98 -20.07 2.48
N ARG A 229 -1.01 -20.69 3.17
CA ARG A 229 0.35 -20.16 3.34
C ARG A 229 0.39 -18.80 4.01
N LEU A 230 -0.50 -18.62 4.99
CA LEU A 230 -0.58 -17.39 5.77
C LEU A 230 0.49 -17.37 6.86
N ILE A 231 1.02 -16.19 7.10
CA ILE A 231 1.82 -15.90 8.28
C ILE A 231 0.85 -15.48 9.37
N ILE A 232 0.96 -16.10 10.54
CA ILE A 232 0.12 -15.81 11.69
C ILE A 232 0.92 -14.96 12.65
N THR A 233 0.34 -13.83 13.07
CA THR A 233 0.98 -12.86 13.98
C THR A 233 0.01 -12.46 15.07
N ASP A 234 0.53 -11.90 16.17
CA ASP A 234 -0.28 -11.28 17.23
C ASP A 234 -0.53 -9.77 17.00
N MET A 235 -0.17 -9.25 15.82
CA MET A 235 -0.39 -7.84 15.48
C MET A 235 -1.87 -7.48 15.47
N GLN A 236 -2.20 -6.33 16.06
CA GLN A 236 -3.54 -5.76 15.98
C GLN A 236 -3.77 -5.15 14.58
N THR A 237 -4.92 -5.44 13.98
CA THR A 237 -5.32 -4.95 12.66
C THR A 237 -6.84 -4.78 12.59
N ASP A 238 -7.32 -3.90 11.71
CA ASP A 238 -8.74 -3.73 11.37
C ASP A 238 -9.03 -4.14 9.91
N LYS A 239 -10.30 -4.21 9.52
CA LYS A 239 -10.70 -4.60 8.15
C LYS A 239 -10.20 -3.63 7.09
N GLU A 240 -10.04 -2.35 7.42
CA GLU A 240 -9.56 -1.32 6.48
C GLU A 240 -8.05 -1.42 6.20
N ASP A 241 -7.33 -2.18 7.02
CA ASP A 241 -5.89 -2.41 6.92
C ASP A 241 -5.51 -3.52 5.93
N LEU A 242 -6.51 -4.28 5.47
CA LEU A 242 -6.34 -5.36 4.52
C LEU A 242 -5.65 -4.87 3.24
N GLY A 243 -4.64 -5.62 2.82
CA GLY A 243 -3.79 -5.30 1.67
C GLY A 243 -2.62 -4.36 1.97
N GLY A 244 -2.53 -3.82 3.19
CA GLY A 244 -1.42 -2.98 3.62
C GLY A 244 -0.09 -3.75 3.69
N PRO A 245 1.06 -3.06 3.55
CA PRO A 245 2.37 -3.68 3.65
C PRO A 245 2.65 -4.27 5.03
N VAL A 246 3.30 -5.42 5.03
CA VAL A 246 3.94 -6.03 6.21
C VAL A 246 5.45 -5.93 6.02
N PHE A 247 6.16 -5.48 7.05
CA PHE A 247 7.56 -5.15 6.97
C PHE A 247 8.30 -5.35 8.29
N MET A 248 9.61 -5.34 8.23
CA MET A 248 10.48 -5.34 9.41
C MET A 248 11.43 -4.15 9.33
N TYR A 249 11.64 -3.47 10.45
CA TYR A 249 12.71 -2.48 10.56
C TYR A 249 14.06 -3.19 10.60
N THR A 250 15.05 -2.62 9.93
CA THR A 250 16.47 -2.99 10.11
C THR A 250 17.22 -1.80 10.72
N THR A 251 18.12 -2.13 11.64
CA THR A 251 19.08 -1.21 12.25
C THR A 251 20.46 -1.52 11.68
N GLU A 252 20.73 -1.04 10.48
CA GLU A 252 22.10 -0.93 9.94
C GLU A 252 22.56 0.54 9.97
#